data_AF-X1J260-F1
#
_entry.id   AF-X1J260-F1
#
_cell.length_a   1.000
_cell.length_b   1.000
_cell.length_c   1.000
_cell.angle_alpha   90.00
_cell.angle_beta   90.00
_cell.angle_gamma   90.00
#
_symmetry.space_group_name_H-M   'P 1'
#
loop_
_entity.id
_entity.type
_entity.pdbx_description
1 polymer ?
#
loop_
_entity_poly.entity_id
_entity_poly.type
_entity_poly.pdbx_seq_one_letter_code
_entity_poly.pdbx_strand_id
1 'polypeptide(L)'
;LLERLIGKALRKKGFAMVEVVSQCVTYSGRWLGLNSPVEMMKWQKDNSISVEKARGLEKAELEGKIVIGVLVDREILTYHEKYRKLFHEKVI
;
A
#
# COMPACT_ATOMS: atom_id res chain seq x y z
N LEU A 1 5.79 -10.95 -1.06
CA LEU A 1 5.43 -9.69 -0.34
C LEU A 1 3.94 -9.42 -0.41
N LEU A 2 3.35 -9.29 -1.61
CA LEU A 2 1.95 -8.94 -1.80
C LEU A 2 0.98 -9.84 -1.02
N GLU A 3 1.12 -11.17 -1.14
CA GLU A 3 0.30 -12.15 -0.40
C GLU A 3 0.29 -11.89 1.12
N ARG A 4 1.47 -11.61 1.70
CA ARG A 4 1.60 -11.27 3.13
C ARG A 4 0.88 -9.97 3.48
N LEU A 5 0.94 -8.96 2.61
CA LEU A 5 0.26 -7.68 2.82
C LEU A 5 -1.27 -7.83 2.73
N ILE A 6 -1.77 -8.58 1.74
CA ILE A 6 -3.19 -8.91 1.61
C ILE A 6 -3.67 -9.68 2.84
N GLY A 7 -2.92 -10.71 3.27
CA GLY A 7 -3.26 -11.48 4.47
C GLY A 7 -3.30 -10.61 5.74
N LYS A 8 -2.39 -9.65 5.88
CA LYS A 8 -2.41 -8.68 6.99
C LYS A 8 -3.63 -7.75 6.90
N ALA A 9 -3.96 -7.24 5.71
CA ALA A 9 -5.10 -6.37 5.49
C ALA A 9 -6.44 -7.08 5.82
N LEU A 10 -6.61 -8.33 5.39
CA LEU A 10 -7.80 -9.13 5.69
C LEU A 10 -8.01 -9.39 7.18
N ARG A 11 -6.92 -9.48 7.96
CA ARG A 11 -6.97 -9.66 9.42
C ARG A 11 -7.10 -8.35 10.19
N LYS A 12 -7.05 -7.19 9.52
CA LYS A 12 -7.13 -5.90 10.20
C LYS A 12 -8.52 -5.73 10.79
N LYS A 13 -8.58 -5.41 12.08
CA LYS A 13 -9.82 -4.93 12.71
C LYS A 13 -10.04 -3.47 12.31
N GLY A 14 -10.91 -3.26 11.32
CA GLY A 14 -11.21 -1.94 10.78
C GLY A 14 -10.89 -1.84 9.29
N PHE A 15 -10.60 -0.63 8.83
CA PHE A 15 -10.32 -0.39 7.43
C PHE A 15 -8.87 -0.71 7.08
N ALA A 16 -8.67 -1.41 5.95
CA ALA A 16 -7.37 -1.66 5.36
C ALA A 16 -7.43 -1.43 3.85
N MET A 17 -6.38 -0.81 3.30
CA MET A 17 -6.20 -0.58 1.88
C MET A 17 -4.87 -1.17 1.44
N VAL A 18 -4.89 -1.90 0.32
CA VAL A 18 -3.69 -2.41 -0.35
C VAL A 18 -3.72 -1.90 -1.78
N GLU A 19 -2.83 -0.97 -2.10
CA GLU A 19 -2.59 -0.51 -3.46
C GLU A 19 -1.52 -1.40 -4.12
N VAL A 20 -1.79 -1.83 -5.35
CA VAL A 20 -0.89 -2.72 -6.10
C VAL A 20 -0.57 -2.09 -7.45
N VAL A 21 0.72 -1.82 -7.68
CA VAL A 21 1.21 -1.42 -9.00
C VAL A 21 1.28 -2.67 -9.87
N SER A 22 0.36 -2.77 -10.83
CA SER A 22 0.27 -3.90 -11.76
C SER A 22 0.76 -3.50 -13.14
N GLN A 23 1.46 -4.42 -13.83
CA GLN A 23 1.89 -4.20 -15.20
C GLN A 23 0.71 -4.22 -16.18
N CYS A 24 0.63 -3.21 -17.04
CA CYS A 24 -0.22 -3.21 -18.23
C CYS A 24 0.66 -2.93 -19.45
N VAL A 25 1.09 -3.98 -20.13
CA VAL A 25 2.01 -3.87 -21.27
C VAL A 25 1.38 -3.17 -22.48
N THR A 26 0.08 -3.28 -22.65
CA THR A 26 -0.64 -2.72 -23.79
C THR A 26 -0.71 -1.19 -23.77
N TYR A 27 -0.95 -0.60 -22.59
CA TYR A 27 -1.17 0.84 -22.44
C TYR A 27 -0.06 1.50 -21.64
N SER A 28 0.09 1.17 -20.36
CA SER A 28 1.08 1.79 -19.48
C SER A 28 2.51 1.55 -19.98
N GLY A 29 2.83 0.32 -20.43
CA GLY A 29 4.14 0.01 -21.02
C GLY A 29 4.44 0.91 -22.21
N ARG A 30 3.51 1.04 -23.16
CA ARG A 30 3.63 1.92 -24.32
C ARG A 30 3.89 3.39 -23.93
N TRP A 31 3.17 3.90 -22.93
CA TRP A 31 3.34 5.30 -22.49
C TRP A 31 4.67 5.54 -21.76
N LEU A 32 5.17 4.53 -21.07
CA LEU A 32 6.46 4.58 -20.36
C LEU A 32 7.65 4.19 -21.25
N GLY A 33 7.42 3.80 -22.52
CA GLY A 33 8.48 3.30 -23.41
C GLY A 33 9.00 1.90 -23.06
N LEU A 34 8.24 1.13 -22.26
CA LEU A 34 8.55 -0.24 -21.85
C LEU A 34 7.78 -1.22 -22.76
N ASN A 35 8.50 -2.00 -23.55
CA ASN A 35 7.94 -2.74 -24.69
C ASN A 35 7.70 -4.22 -24.38
N SER A 36 8.10 -4.72 -23.20
CA SER A 36 7.84 -6.11 -22.81
C SER A 36 7.35 -6.27 -21.37
N PRO A 37 6.62 -7.36 -21.06
CA PRO A 37 6.26 -7.68 -19.68
C PRO A 37 7.48 -7.79 -18.75
N VAL A 38 8.59 -8.30 -19.27
CA VAL A 38 9.84 -8.46 -18.52
C VAL A 38 10.45 -7.10 -18.18
N GLU A 39 10.47 -6.16 -19.13
CA GLU A 39 10.93 -4.79 -18.90
C GLU A 39 10.08 -4.07 -17.86
N MET A 40 8.75 -4.21 -17.90
CA MET A 40 7.89 -3.62 -16.88
C MET A 40 8.12 -4.22 -15.50
N MET A 41 8.30 -5.54 -15.39
CA MET A 41 8.62 -6.17 -14.09
C MET A 41 9.98 -5.70 -13.55
N LYS A 42 10.99 -5.55 -14.41
CA LYS A 42 12.29 -4.97 -14.03
C LYS A 42 12.13 -3.52 -13.58
N TRP A 43 11.43 -2.69 -14.35
CA TRP A 43 11.16 -1.31 -14.00
C TRP A 43 10.45 -1.19 -12.64
N GLN A 44 9.43 -2.00 -12.36
CA GLN A 44 8.76 -2.02 -11.06
C GLN A 44 9.73 -2.41 -9.93
N LYS A 45 10.57 -3.43 -10.15
CA LYS A 45 11.58 -3.85 -9.18
C LYS A 45 12.60 -2.75 -8.88
N ASP A 46 13.12 -2.10 -9.91
CA ASP A 46 14.21 -1.12 -9.81
C ASP A 46 13.73 0.26 -9.31
N ASN A 47 12.45 0.57 -9.53
CA ASN A 47 11.81 1.79 -9.07
C ASN A 47 11.02 1.63 -7.77
N SER A 48 11.01 0.44 -7.14
CA SER A 48 10.39 0.26 -5.83
C SER A 48 11.42 0.23 -4.70
N ILE A 49 11.08 0.81 -3.56
CA ILE A 49 11.90 0.80 -2.34
C ILE A 49 11.04 0.44 -1.12
N SER A 50 11.56 -0.39 -0.21
CA SER A 50 10.79 -0.76 0.97
C SER A 50 10.69 0.41 1.96
N VAL A 51 9.61 0.48 2.72
CA VAL A 51 9.42 1.50 3.78
C VAL A 51 10.60 1.52 4.76
N GLU A 52 11.17 0.37 5.11
CA GLU A 52 12.29 0.27 6.04
C GLU A 52 13.54 0.97 5.49
N LYS A 53 13.83 0.82 4.19
CA LYS A 53 14.93 1.51 3.54
C LYS A 53 14.64 2.99 3.33
N ALA A 54 13.42 3.32 2.94
CA ALA A 54 13.01 4.70 2.66
C ALA A 54 13.09 5.61 3.89
N ARG A 55 12.92 5.08 5.11
CA ARG A 55 13.02 5.86 6.37
C ARG A 55 14.38 6.52 6.61
N GLY A 56 15.44 5.96 6.05
CA GLY A 56 16.81 6.47 6.23
C GLY A 56 17.29 7.39 5.13
N LEU A 57 16.45 7.70 4.13
CA LEU A 57 16.82 8.49 2.96
C LEU A 57 16.16 9.87 3.00
N GLU A 58 16.81 10.84 2.37
CA GLU A 58 16.23 12.15 2.17
C GLU A 58 15.15 12.15 1.08
N LYS A 59 14.29 13.19 1.08
CA LYS A 59 13.20 13.31 0.09
C LYS A 59 13.71 13.31 -1.35
N ALA A 60 14.86 13.93 -1.61
CA ALA A 60 15.46 13.98 -2.94
C ALA A 60 15.86 12.57 -3.45
N GLU A 61 16.32 11.70 -2.55
CA GLU A 61 16.72 10.32 -2.89
C GLU A 61 15.51 9.40 -3.15
N LEU A 62 14.33 9.80 -2.67
CA LEU A 62 13.07 9.09 -2.88
C LEU A 62 12.33 9.55 -4.14
N GLU A 63 12.83 10.58 -4.83
CA GLU A 63 12.19 11.09 -6.03
C GLU A 63 12.12 10.01 -7.12
N GLY A 64 10.92 9.83 -7.69
CA GLY A 64 10.65 8.78 -8.68
C GLY A 64 10.61 7.34 -8.13
N LYS A 65 10.81 7.13 -6.82
CA LYS A 65 10.69 5.80 -6.19
C LYS A 65 9.28 5.54 -5.67
N ILE A 66 8.82 4.30 -5.86
CA ILE A 66 7.57 3.76 -5.34
C ILE A 66 7.87 3.14 -3.98
N VAL A 67 7.44 3.78 -2.89
CA VAL A 67 7.61 3.23 -1.55
C VAL A 67 6.61 2.10 -1.34
N ILE A 68 7.11 0.89 -1.06
CA ILE A 68 6.30 -0.32 -0.91
C ILE A 68 6.42 -0.91 0.50
N GLY A 69 5.33 -1.49 1.00
CA GLY A 69 5.27 -2.10 2.33
C GLY A 69 4.07 -1.61 3.12
N VAL A 70 4.18 -1.61 4.44
CA VAL A 70 3.14 -1.06 5.32
C VAL A 70 3.43 0.42 5.54
N LEU A 71 2.77 1.28 4.76
CA LEU A 71 2.96 2.74 4.83
C LEU A 71 2.49 3.31 6.16
N VAL A 72 1.32 2.87 6.63
CA VAL A 72 0.69 3.28 7.88
C VAL A 72 -0.07 2.09 8.47
N ASP A 73 0.05 1.88 9.79
CA ASP A 73 -0.74 0.92 10.55
C ASP A 73 -1.11 1.55 11.89
N ARG A 74 -2.41 1.68 12.16
CA ARG A 74 -2.94 2.34 13.37
C ARG A 74 -4.06 1.51 13.97
N GLU A 75 -4.08 1.37 15.28
CA GLU A 75 -5.19 0.77 16.02
C GLU A 75 -6.12 1.89 16.48
N ILE A 76 -7.28 1.99 15.82
CA ILE A 76 -8.32 2.98 16.14
C ILE A 76 -9.68 2.27 16.21
N LEU A 77 -10.58 2.83 17.01
CA LEU A 77 -11.95 2.32 17.11
C LEU A 77 -12.60 2.28 15.72
N THR A 78 -13.13 1.11 15.38
CA THR A 78 -13.92 0.93 14.17
C THR A 78 -15.23 1.69 14.26
N TYR A 79 -15.87 1.94 13.11
CA TYR A 79 -17.20 2.56 13.06
C TYR A 79 -18.21 1.81 13.95
N HIS A 80 -18.25 0.48 13.87
CA HIS A 80 -19.17 -0.34 14.67
C HIS A 80 -18.91 -0.26 16.17
N GLU A 81 -17.65 -0.18 16.59
CA GLU A 81 -17.31 -0.01 18.01
C GLU A 81 -17.68 1.37 18.52
N LYS A 82 -17.39 2.43 17.74
CA LYS A 82 -17.85 3.79 18.07
C LYS A 82 -19.37 3.84 18.17
N TYR A 83 -20.07 3.19 17.24
CA TYR A 83 -21.53 3.16 17.23
C TYR A 83 -22.11 2.38 18.42
N ARG A 84 -21.55 1.21 18.76
CA ARG A 84 -21.95 0.45 19.95
C ARG A 84 -21.73 1.24 21.23
N LYS A 85 -20.63 2.00 21.34
CA LYS A 85 -20.37 2.87 22.48
C LYS A 85 -21.48 3.91 22.69
N LEU A 86 -21.99 4.51 21.61
CA LEU A 86 -23.10 5.48 21.70
C LEU A 86 -24.39 4.87 22.28
N PHE A 87 -24.71 3.62 21.94
CA PHE A 87 -25.87 2.95 22.56
C PHE A 87 -25.67 2.66 24.04
N HIS A 88 -24.47 2.28 24.43
CA HIS A 88 -24.18 1.98 25.83
C HIS A 88 -24.10 3.24 26.70
N GLU A 89 -23.74 4.40 26.11
CA GLU A 89 -23.70 5.70 26.80
C GLU A 89 -25.06 6.42 26.85
N LYS A 90 -25.97 6.16 25.89
CA LYS A 90 -27.29 6.81 25.81
C LYS A 90 -28.45 5.99 26.40
N VAL A 91 -28.20 4.77 26.85
CA VAL A 91 -29.18 3.91 27.53
C VAL A 91 -28.82 3.85 29.02
N ILE A 92 -28.92 5.00 29.70
CA ILE A 92 -29.14 5.17 31.14
C ILE A 92 -30.01 6.43 31.28
#